data_AF-A0A496VX32-F1
#
_entry.id   AF-A0A496VX32-F1
#
_cell.length_a   1.000
_cell.length_b   1.000
_cell.length_c   1.000
_cell.angle_alpha   90.00
_cell.angle_beta   90.00
_cell.angle_gamma   90.00
#
_symmetry.space_group_name_H-M   'P 1'
#
loop_
_entity.id
_entity.type
_entity.pdbx_description
1 polymer ?
#
loop_
_entity_poly.entity_id
_entity_poly.type
_entity_poly.pdbx_seq_one_letter_code
_entity_poly.pdbx_strand_id
1 'polypeptide(L)'
;MTEQNLRVKNPSVTLYAFHLRSEMTTEVVADAADFWEKLRHLGEFFAMPALQHFVDRMICYQNGQYYPDGEQGQSTYFLELIQPKGLLSFSSGLEDNMKLGASIYPLRLHDTYAVDLTFFLKNQIVEVNQLSRFNPQGCLMPNHIQASLGQTLLLYAEPIGEEIANQDLANECVKALLQETHQPSPPLSREGRLFGCPIFEYELIPKLYAPHPNELTHILVWLGKYEQVSELVEKANLWLINLLNCRHKILFAYHQACQSNESARQIYNALEAKTEALNQLPEAQAERLKSLEQLLNETSHDTFEYARHLRNLGDQRTTIQTNMGNYVKWLGHLRDLSLKTDDLTFLNDFHDQTCRHHHQQLGIEQDYLKPGHQLFSQMTATILGMVHIGEQKQQIIRDQKFQFLITFIGAAVGAGAISATVIQNPPHLIDFVSQLFEAAQLPIIDLPQWLSLFPALSTDILKVIFHLLVGGVTSLVFTPLISFLSRLFTRNK
;
A
#
# COMPACT_ATOMS: atom_id res chain seq x y z
N MET A 1 -7.92 -27.68 -41.41
CA MET A 1 -6.89 -28.24 -40.52
C MET A 1 -7.62 -28.68 -39.27
N THR A 2 -7.61 -29.98 -38.97
CA THR A 2 -8.21 -30.54 -37.76
C THR A 2 -7.51 -29.94 -36.54
N GLU A 3 -8.25 -29.30 -35.64
CA GLU A 3 -7.77 -28.93 -34.30
C GLU A 3 -7.21 -30.19 -33.64
N GLN A 4 -5.90 -30.25 -33.53
CA GLN A 4 -5.25 -31.31 -32.77
C GLN A 4 -5.46 -30.94 -31.31
N ASN A 5 -6.32 -31.67 -30.59
CA ASN A 5 -6.55 -31.42 -29.17
C ASN A 5 -5.21 -31.48 -28.43
N LEU A 6 -4.73 -30.32 -27.97
CA LEU A 6 -3.52 -30.22 -27.18
C LEU A 6 -3.72 -30.98 -25.86
N ARG A 7 -2.68 -31.70 -25.43
CA ARG A 7 -2.71 -32.51 -24.21
C ARG A 7 -1.53 -32.18 -23.33
N VAL A 8 -1.78 -32.23 -22.03
CA VAL A 8 -0.78 -32.02 -20.98
C VAL A 8 -0.84 -33.13 -19.96
N LYS A 9 0.29 -33.38 -19.30
CA LYS A 9 0.42 -34.35 -18.22
C LYS A 9 0.62 -33.63 -16.89
N ASN A 10 0.13 -34.24 -15.81
CA ASN A 10 0.32 -33.78 -14.44
C ASN A 10 -0.01 -32.29 -14.19
N PRO A 11 -1.13 -31.75 -14.71
CA PRO A 11 -1.43 -30.35 -14.49
C PRO A 11 -1.77 -30.07 -13.02
N SER A 12 -1.41 -28.87 -12.58
CA SER A 12 -1.80 -28.33 -11.28
C SER A 12 -2.01 -26.82 -11.34
N VAL A 13 -2.89 -26.30 -10.49
CA VAL A 13 -3.06 -24.87 -10.27
C VAL A 13 -2.85 -24.57 -8.80
N THR A 14 -1.90 -23.70 -8.50
CA THR A 14 -1.60 -23.22 -7.15
C THR A 14 -2.10 -21.80 -7.00
N LEU A 15 -2.95 -21.57 -6.00
CA LEU A 15 -3.34 -20.25 -5.53
C LEU A 15 -2.36 -19.79 -4.45
N TYR A 16 -1.56 -18.77 -4.78
CA TYR A 16 -0.85 -17.96 -3.80
C TYR A 16 -1.69 -16.72 -3.48
N ALA A 17 -2.31 -16.66 -2.32
CA ALA A 17 -3.12 -15.51 -1.91
C ALA A 17 -2.60 -14.89 -0.61
N PHE A 18 -2.71 -13.56 -0.53
CA PHE A 18 -2.13 -12.76 0.55
C PHE A 18 -3.18 -11.80 1.10
N HIS A 19 -3.45 -11.92 2.40
CA HIS A 19 -4.45 -11.12 3.09
C HIS A 19 -3.81 -10.44 4.30
N LEU A 20 -4.07 -9.15 4.46
CA LEU A 20 -3.59 -8.36 5.59
C LEU A 20 -4.15 -8.95 6.89
N ARG A 21 -3.28 -9.29 7.84
CA ARG A 21 -3.68 -9.79 9.16
C ARG A 21 -3.70 -8.66 10.16
N SER A 22 -2.69 -7.80 10.13
CA SER A 22 -2.47 -6.75 11.11
C SER A 22 -2.00 -5.47 10.45
N GLU A 23 -2.37 -4.33 11.03
CA GLU A 23 -1.90 -2.99 10.66
C GLU A 23 -1.18 -2.33 11.84
N MET A 24 -0.58 -1.16 11.61
CA MET A 24 0.18 -0.45 12.65
C MET A 24 -0.62 -0.19 13.93
N THR A 25 -1.91 0.08 13.82
CA THR A 25 -2.80 0.39 14.96
C THR A 25 -3.73 -0.76 15.34
N THR A 26 -3.74 -1.83 14.55
CA THR A 26 -4.76 -2.86 14.60
C THR A 26 -4.08 -4.21 14.63
N GLU A 27 -4.11 -4.88 15.78
CA GLU A 27 -3.45 -6.18 15.91
C GLU A 27 -4.06 -7.23 14.98
N VAL A 28 -5.39 -7.28 14.85
CA VAL A 28 -6.10 -8.15 13.90
C VAL A 28 -7.13 -7.32 13.17
N VAL A 29 -7.04 -7.24 11.84
CA VAL A 29 -8.03 -6.52 11.02
C VAL A 29 -9.38 -7.26 11.04
N ALA A 30 -10.47 -6.50 10.89
CA ALA A 30 -11.83 -7.01 11.10
C ALA A 30 -12.20 -8.17 10.15
N ASP A 31 -11.67 -8.15 8.93
CA ASP A 31 -11.91 -9.13 7.87
C ASP A 31 -10.86 -10.25 7.80
N ALA A 32 -9.94 -10.33 8.77
CA ALA A 32 -8.86 -11.32 8.77
C ALA A 32 -9.38 -12.77 8.73
N ALA A 33 -10.52 -13.04 9.38
CA ALA A 33 -11.19 -14.34 9.37
C ALA A 33 -11.86 -14.64 8.03
N ASP A 34 -12.41 -13.63 7.35
CA ASP A 34 -13.18 -13.79 6.12
C ASP A 34 -12.34 -14.42 5.01
N PHE A 35 -11.02 -14.16 5.01
CA PHE A 35 -10.09 -14.81 4.09
C PHE A 35 -10.10 -16.34 4.23
N TRP A 36 -10.02 -16.86 5.45
CA TRP A 36 -10.04 -18.29 5.70
C TRP A 36 -11.40 -18.91 5.40
N GLU A 37 -12.49 -18.23 5.75
CA GLU A 37 -13.84 -18.69 5.44
C GLU A 37 -14.07 -18.79 3.92
N LYS A 38 -13.62 -17.82 3.13
CA LYS A 38 -13.67 -17.89 1.65
C LYS A 38 -12.90 -19.10 1.11
N LEU A 39 -11.73 -19.41 1.66
CA LEU A 39 -10.96 -20.59 1.27
C LEU A 39 -11.65 -21.90 1.65
N ARG A 40 -12.39 -21.96 2.76
CA ARG A 40 -13.19 -23.15 3.13
C ARG A 40 -14.28 -23.42 2.11
N HIS A 41 -14.97 -22.38 1.63
CA HIS A 41 -16.03 -22.51 0.64
C HIS A 41 -15.54 -23.09 -0.70
N LEU A 42 -14.25 -23.03 -1.01
CA LEU A 42 -13.69 -23.73 -2.18
C LEU A 42 -13.95 -25.24 -2.14
N GLY A 43 -14.06 -25.84 -0.95
CA GLY A 43 -14.42 -27.26 -0.81
C GLY A 43 -15.76 -27.63 -1.44
N GLU A 44 -16.70 -26.69 -1.56
CA GLU A 44 -17.99 -26.91 -2.23
C GLU A 44 -17.81 -27.02 -3.75
N PHE A 45 -17.07 -26.09 -4.35
CA PHE A 45 -16.80 -26.03 -5.79
C PHE A 45 -16.08 -27.29 -6.33
N PHE A 46 -15.23 -27.90 -5.50
CA PHE A 46 -14.45 -29.07 -5.88
C PHE A 46 -15.00 -30.40 -5.35
N ALA A 47 -16.18 -30.39 -4.70
CA ALA A 47 -16.75 -31.56 -4.02
C ALA A 47 -15.74 -32.25 -3.07
N MET A 48 -15.05 -31.43 -2.28
CA MET A 48 -14.05 -31.86 -1.28
C MET A 48 -14.49 -31.42 0.13
N PRO A 49 -15.38 -32.17 0.80
CA PRO A 49 -15.85 -31.81 2.15
C PRO A 49 -14.71 -31.65 3.16
N ALA A 50 -13.65 -32.47 3.06
CA ALA A 50 -12.49 -32.38 3.95
C ALA A 50 -11.75 -31.03 3.84
N LEU A 51 -11.78 -30.38 2.67
CA LEU A 51 -11.22 -29.03 2.52
C LEU A 51 -12.04 -28.01 3.33
N GLN A 52 -13.35 -28.17 3.49
CA GLN A 52 -14.18 -27.24 4.28
C GLN A 52 -13.81 -27.22 5.78
N HIS A 53 -13.08 -28.22 6.25
CA HIS A 53 -12.68 -28.42 7.64
C HIS A 53 -11.19 -28.17 7.90
N PHE A 54 -10.43 -27.63 6.94
CA PHE A 54 -8.97 -27.43 7.15
C PHE A 54 -8.67 -26.48 8.31
N VAL A 55 -9.55 -25.51 8.57
CA VAL A 55 -9.40 -24.54 9.66
C VAL A 55 -9.43 -25.18 11.04
N ASP A 56 -10.05 -26.36 11.20
CA ASP A 56 -10.07 -27.10 12.47
C ASP A 56 -8.66 -27.58 12.89
N ARG A 57 -7.69 -27.53 11.97
CA ARG A 57 -6.28 -27.86 12.19
C ARG A 57 -5.40 -26.63 12.34
N MET A 58 -5.95 -25.42 12.24
CA MET A 58 -5.20 -24.18 12.35
C MET A 58 -5.08 -23.72 13.81
N ILE A 59 -3.90 -23.21 14.21
CA ILE A 59 -3.67 -22.64 15.55
C ILE A 59 -4.51 -21.40 15.82
N CYS A 60 -4.87 -20.66 14.78
CA CYS A 60 -5.70 -19.47 14.89
C CYS A 60 -7.20 -19.80 14.90
N TYR A 61 -7.57 -21.04 15.19
CA TYR A 61 -8.95 -21.50 15.34
C TYR A 61 -9.10 -22.34 16.61
N GLN A 62 -10.23 -22.17 17.30
CA GLN A 62 -10.60 -22.97 18.47
C GLN A 62 -12.10 -23.27 18.43
N ASN A 63 -12.48 -24.54 18.55
CA ASN A 63 -13.88 -24.99 18.48
C ASN A 63 -14.62 -24.51 17.21
N GLY A 64 -13.92 -24.49 16.06
CA GLY A 64 -14.46 -24.03 14.78
C GLY A 64 -14.70 -22.52 14.70
N GLN A 65 -14.19 -21.73 15.64
CA GLN A 65 -14.25 -20.27 15.64
C GLN A 65 -12.86 -19.68 15.48
N TYR A 66 -12.78 -18.56 14.78
CA TYR A 66 -11.52 -17.82 14.62
C TYR A 66 -11.03 -17.30 15.98
N TYR A 67 -9.80 -17.67 16.32
CA TYR A 67 -9.13 -17.40 17.59
C TYR A 67 -7.66 -17.03 17.32
N PRO A 68 -7.37 -15.78 16.91
CA PRO A 68 -6.01 -15.36 16.53
C PRO A 68 -5.01 -15.37 17.69
N ASP A 69 -5.49 -15.39 18.93
CA ASP A 69 -4.65 -15.48 20.13
C ASP A 69 -3.86 -16.80 20.23
N GLY A 70 -4.29 -17.85 19.51
CA GLY A 70 -3.53 -19.10 19.41
C GLY A 70 -2.16 -18.93 18.72
N GLU A 71 -1.91 -17.78 18.08
CA GLU A 71 -0.62 -17.40 17.50
C GLU A 71 0.31 -16.69 18.50
N GLN A 72 -0.19 -16.29 19.68
CA GLN A 72 0.59 -15.48 20.62
C GLN A 72 1.87 -16.19 21.07
N GLY A 73 2.96 -15.43 21.15
CA GLY A 73 4.28 -15.94 21.52
C GLY A 73 5.00 -16.74 20.43
N GLN A 74 4.39 -16.95 19.26
CA GLN A 74 5.04 -17.59 18.12
C GLN A 74 5.89 -16.59 17.32
N SER A 75 6.99 -17.06 16.74
CA SER A 75 7.73 -16.27 15.76
C SER A 75 6.90 -16.12 14.49
N THR A 76 6.58 -14.89 14.11
CA THR A 76 5.71 -14.58 12.98
C THR A 76 6.46 -14.36 11.67
N TYR A 77 7.80 -14.37 11.65
CA TYR A 77 8.59 -14.23 10.42
C TYR A 77 8.15 -15.24 9.35
N PHE A 78 7.95 -16.48 9.79
CA PHE A 78 7.39 -17.56 9.00
C PHE A 78 6.70 -18.53 9.96
N LEU A 79 5.39 -18.41 10.10
CA LEU A 79 4.60 -19.21 11.01
C LEU A 79 3.66 -20.12 10.21
N GLU A 80 3.88 -21.42 10.33
CA GLU A 80 2.95 -22.45 9.90
C GLU A 80 1.73 -22.45 10.81
N LEU A 81 0.55 -22.24 10.23
CA LEU A 81 -0.68 -22.17 11.01
C LEU A 81 -1.26 -23.56 11.30
N ILE A 82 -0.84 -24.62 10.60
CA ILE A 82 -1.35 -25.98 10.81
C ILE A 82 -0.63 -26.72 11.94
N GLN A 83 -1.38 -27.50 12.73
CA GLN A 83 -0.86 -28.43 13.73
C GLN A 83 -1.35 -29.89 13.53
N PRO A 84 -0.44 -30.88 13.71
CA PRO A 84 1.02 -30.73 13.66
C PRO A 84 1.46 -30.11 12.33
N LYS A 85 2.61 -29.43 12.35
CA LYS A 85 3.17 -28.72 11.19
C LYS A 85 3.21 -29.59 9.94
N GLY A 86 2.97 -28.97 8.78
CA GLY A 86 3.04 -29.61 7.48
C GLY A 86 1.89 -29.27 6.55
N LEU A 87 1.92 -29.91 5.38
CA LEU A 87 0.94 -29.79 4.31
C LEU A 87 -0.28 -30.66 4.60
N LEU A 88 -1.49 -30.11 4.51
CA LEU A 88 -2.71 -30.91 4.48
C LEU A 88 -3.02 -31.31 3.03
N SER A 89 -3.43 -32.57 2.81
CA SER A 89 -3.79 -33.08 1.49
C SER A 89 -5.19 -33.68 1.48
N PHE A 90 -5.89 -33.49 0.37
CA PHE A 90 -7.27 -33.89 0.14
C PHE A 90 -7.39 -34.57 -1.23
N SER A 91 -8.48 -35.29 -1.44
CA SER A 91 -8.81 -35.90 -2.72
C SER A 91 -10.31 -35.83 -2.93
N SER A 92 -10.75 -35.58 -4.17
CA SER A 92 -12.17 -35.62 -4.50
C SER A 92 -12.73 -37.02 -4.27
N GLY A 93 -13.90 -37.11 -3.66
CA GLY A 93 -14.58 -38.37 -3.37
C GLY A 93 -15.32 -38.98 -4.57
N LEU A 94 -15.15 -38.43 -5.78
CA LEU A 94 -15.87 -38.85 -6.98
C LEU A 94 -15.28 -40.15 -7.54
N GLU A 95 -16.16 -41.09 -7.88
CA GLU A 95 -15.84 -42.41 -8.47
C GLU A 95 -15.37 -42.33 -9.94
N ASP A 96 -15.19 -41.13 -10.47
CA ASP A 96 -14.73 -40.97 -11.84
C ASP A 96 -13.25 -41.37 -11.97
N ASN A 97 -12.82 -41.76 -13.18
CA ASN A 97 -11.46 -42.25 -13.47
C ASN A 97 -10.35 -41.20 -13.23
N MET A 98 -10.73 -40.00 -12.78
CA MET A 98 -9.93 -38.79 -12.76
C MET A 98 -10.02 -38.14 -11.36
N LYS A 99 -9.13 -38.57 -10.45
CA LYS A 99 -9.11 -38.07 -9.06
C LYS A 99 -8.35 -36.76 -8.98
N LEU A 100 -9.06 -35.67 -8.66
CA LEU A 100 -8.47 -34.36 -8.35
C LEU A 100 -7.94 -34.40 -6.91
N GLY A 101 -6.64 -34.14 -6.75
CA GLY A 101 -6.01 -33.90 -5.47
C GLY A 101 -6.03 -32.43 -5.12
N ALA A 102 -5.99 -32.12 -3.83
CA ALA A 102 -5.73 -30.77 -3.35
C ALA A 102 -4.75 -30.80 -2.17
N SER A 103 -4.01 -29.73 -1.98
CA SER A 103 -3.18 -29.52 -0.79
C SER A 103 -3.18 -28.07 -0.37
N ILE A 104 -3.18 -27.82 0.94
CA ILE A 104 -3.20 -26.47 1.49
C ILE A 104 -2.11 -26.28 2.54
N TYR A 105 -1.41 -25.15 2.45
CA TYR A 105 -0.38 -24.72 3.38
C TYR A 105 -0.64 -23.27 3.85
N PRO A 106 -1.45 -23.10 4.91
CA PRO A 106 -1.73 -21.81 5.52
C PRO A 106 -0.56 -21.29 6.36
N LEU A 107 -0.24 -20.02 6.18
CA LEU A 107 0.92 -19.35 6.78
C LEU A 107 0.54 -17.99 7.34
N ARG A 108 1.29 -17.56 8.36
CA ARG A 108 1.42 -16.15 8.73
C ARG A 108 2.85 -15.69 8.45
N LEU A 109 2.96 -14.69 7.59
CA LEU A 109 4.17 -13.99 7.19
C LEU A 109 4.12 -12.57 7.77
N HIS A 110 4.60 -12.43 9.00
CA HIS A 110 4.54 -11.23 9.83
C HIS A 110 3.10 -10.73 10.05
N ASP A 111 2.74 -9.70 9.29
CA ASP A 111 1.49 -8.96 9.25
C ASP A 111 0.52 -9.49 8.18
N THR A 112 0.85 -10.60 7.54
CA THR A 112 0.10 -11.14 6.41
C THR A 112 -0.26 -12.60 6.63
N TYR A 113 -1.53 -12.93 6.42
CA TYR A 113 -1.93 -14.30 6.14
C TYR A 113 -1.65 -14.64 4.69
N ALA A 114 -1.03 -15.80 4.48
CA ALA A 114 -0.70 -16.31 3.16
C ALA A 114 -1.18 -17.75 3.03
N VAL A 115 -1.54 -18.16 1.82
CA VAL A 115 -1.87 -19.55 1.51
C VAL A 115 -1.13 -19.98 0.27
N ASP A 116 -0.65 -21.22 0.29
CA ASP A 116 -0.33 -22.01 -0.88
C ASP A 116 -1.39 -23.12 -0.96
N LEU A 117 -2.35 -22.98 -1.88
CA LEU A 117 -3.43 -23.94 -2.12
C LEU A 117 -3.29 -24.50 -3.53
N THR A 118 -2.90 -25.76 -3.65
CA THR A 118 -2.69 -26.44 -4.93
C THR A 118 -3.80 -27.44 -5.20
N PHE A 119 -4.41 -27.37 -6.38
CA PHE A 119 -5.23 -28.43 -6.96
C PHE A 119 -4.42 -29.13 -8.05
N PHE A 120 -4.41 -30.47 -8.09
CA PHE A 120 -3.53 -31.21 -9.01
C PHE A 120 -4.12 -32.54 -9.48
N LEU A 121 -3.69 -32.96 -10.66
CA LEU A 121 -3.96 -34.29 -11.20
C LEU A 121 -2.64 -35.07 -11.28
N LYS A 122 -2.50 -36.14 -10.50
CA LYS A 122 -1.25 -36.90 -10.43
C LYS A 122 -1.27 -38.07 -11.42
N ASN A 123 -0.20 -38.19 -12.20
CA ASN A 123 0.05 -39.24 -13.19
C ASN A 123 -1.07 -39.37 -14.25
N GLN A 124 -1.63 -38.23 -14.68
CA GLN A 124 -2.75 -38.18 -15.61
C GLN A 124 -2.43 -37.31 -16.82
N ILE A 125 -2.91 -37.74 -17.98
CA ILE A 125 -2.88 -37.00 -19.24
C ILE A 125 -4.28 -36.47 -19.50
N VAL A 126 -4.40 -35.19 -19.78
CA VAL A 126 -5.68 -34.52 -20.04
C VAL A 126 -5.60 -33.66 -21.29
N GLU A 127 -6.75 -33.40 -21.89
CA GLU A 127 -6.88 -32.35 -22.90
C GLU A 127 -6.82 -30.97 -22.22
N VAL A 128 -6.23 -29.98 -22.90
CA VAL A 128 -6.07 -28.62 -22.35
C VAL A 128 -7.41 -27.98 -21.97
N ASN A 129 -8.48 -28.25 -22.73
CA ASN A 129 -9.83 -27.77 -22.40
C ASN A 129 -10.34 -28.26 -21.02
N GLN A 130 -9.80 -29.36 -20.48
CA GLN A 130 -10.18 -29.89 -19.16
C GLN A 130 -9.54 -29.10 -18.01
N LEU A 131 -8.65 -28.13 -18.30
CA LEU A 131 -8.06 -27.27 -17.27
C LEU A 131 -9.07 -26.31 -16.64
N SER A 132 -10.23 -26.07 -17.26
CA SER A 132 -11.34 -25.33 -16.66
C SER A 132 -11.79 -25.93 -15.32
N ARG A 133 -11.61 -27.25 -15.14
CA ARG A 133 -11.93 -27.97 -13.89
C ARG A 133 -11.12 -27.51 -12.68
N PHE A 134 -10.00 -26.83 -12.88
CA PHE A 134 -9.21 -26.25 -11.79
C PHE A 134 -9.75 -24.91 -11.31
N ASN A 135 -10.68 -24.29 -12.04
CA ASN A 135 -11.27 -23.00 -11.70
C ASN A 135 -12.77 -22.97 -12.05
N PRO A 136 -13.56 -23.93 -11.54
CA PRO A 136 -14.99 -24.01 -11.84
C PRO A 136 -15.68 -22.70 -11.41
N GLN A 137 -16.51 -22.16 -12.30
CA GLN A 137 -17.23 -20.89 -12.10
C GLN A 137 -16.32 -19.71 -11.74
N GLY A 138 -15.02 -19.80 -12.02
CA GLY A 138 -14.05 -18.77 -11.65
C GLY A 138 -13.80 -18.65 -10.15
N CYS A 139 -14.00 -19.71 -9.35
CA CYS A 139 -13.89 -19.65 -7.89
C CYS A 139 -12.51 -19.23 -7.36
N LEU A 140 -11.44 -19.36 -8.16
CA LEU A 140 -10.09 -18.92 -7.81
C LEU A 140 -9.79 -17.47 -8.23
N MET A 141 -10.76 -16.75 -8.80
CA MET A 141 -10.56 -15.37 -9.26
C MET A 141 -10.56 -14.34 -8.11
N PRO A 142 -9.91 -13.18 -8.28
CA PRO A 142 -9.72 -12.22 -7.19
C PRO A 142 -11.02 -11.69 -6.58
N ASN A 143 -12.09 -11.60 -7.38
CA ASN A 143 -13.42 -11.20 -6.93
C ASN A 143 -14.12 -12.24 -6.04
N HIS A 144 -13.72 -13.51 -6.10
CA HIS A 144 -14.23 -14.59 -5.24
C HIS A 144 -13.37 -14.75 -3.97
N ILE A 145 -12.04 -14.84 -4.13
CA ILE A 145 -11.11 -15.04 -3.00
C ILE A 145 -11.00 -13.78 -2.13
N GLN A 146 -10.98 -12.60 -2.76
CA GLN A 146 -10.94 -11.29 -2.11
C GLN A 146 -9.81 -11.14 -1.06
N ALA A 147 -8.62 -11.65 -1.38
CA ALA A 147 -7.44 -11.47 -0.56
C ALA A 147 -6.97 -10.00 -0.63
N SER A 148 -6.91 -9.29 0.49
CA SER A 148 -6.77 -7.82 0.49
C SER A 148 -5.48 -7.31 -0.17
N LEU A 149 -4.37 -8.06 -0.06
CA LEU A 149 -3.12 -7.71 -0.75
C LEU A 149 -3.08 -8.24 -2.20
N GLY A 150 -3.95 -9.18 -2.53
CA GLY A 150 -4.08 -9.80 -3.86
C GLY A 150 -3.68 -11.27 -3.89
N GLN A 151 -3.58 -11.81 -5.11
CA GLN A 151 -3.24 -13.22 -5.34
C GLN A 151 -2.54 -13.48 -6.68
N THR A 152 -1.93 -14.65 -6.83
CA THR A 152 -1.33 -15.18 -8.06
C THR A 152 -1.77 -16.62 -8.26
N LEU A 153 -2.19 -16.97 -9.49
CA LEU A 153 -2.37 -18.36 -9.88
C LEU A 153 -1.10 -18.86 -10.59
N LEU A 154 -0.53 -19.97 -10.14
CA LEU A 154 0.53 -20.67 -10.83
C LEU A 154 -0.03 -21.96 -11.44
N LEU A 155 -0.19 -21.97 -12.76
CA LEU A 155 -0.52 -23.17 -13.52
C LEU A 155 0.78 -23.87 -13.92
N TYR A 156 0.92 -25.13 -13.52
CA TYR A 156 1.99 -26.01 -13.96
C TYR A 156 1.42 -27.14 -14.82
N ALA A 157 2.14 -27.53 -15.86
CA ALA A 157 1.78 -28.67 -16.71
C ALA A 157 3.00 -29.25 -17.44
N GLU A 158 2.99 -30.55 -17.70
CA GLU A 158 3.99 -31.23 -18.53
C GLU A 158 3.51 -31.29 -19.99
N PRO A 159 4.22 -30.67 -20.95
CA PRO A 159 3.86 -30.76 -22.37
C PRO A 159 4.03 -32.18 -22.91
N ILE A 160 3.10 -32.65 -23.76
CA ILE A 160 3.14 -33.97 -24.39
C ILE A 160 3.40 -33.84 -25.89
N GLY A 161 4.63 -34.13 -26.32
CA GLY A 161 5.11 -34.04 -27.71
C GLY A 161 6.43 -33.28 -27.79
N GLU A 162 7.15 -33.40 -28.91
CA GLU A 162 8.57 -32.97 -28.99
C GLU A 162 8.78 -31.44 -29.07
N GLU A 163 7.76 -30.62 -29.34
CA GLU A 163 7.91 -29.16 -29.57
C GLU A 163 6.85 -28.25 -28.89
N ILE A 164 6.26 -28.66 -27.74
CA ILE A 164 5.02 -28.01 -27.22
C ILE A 164 5.24 -27.14 -25.96
N ALA A 165 6.45 -27.08 -25.40
CA ALA A 165 6.75 -26.17 -24.28
C ALA A 165 6.95 -24.72 -24.77
N ASN A 166 5.89 -24.11 -25.32
CA ASN A 166 5.94 -22.80 -25.97
C ASN A 166 4.78 -21.89 -25.52
N GLN A 167 4.81 -20.64 -25.99
CA GLN A 167 3.80 -19.64 -25.69
C GLN A 167 2.39 -20.03 -26.15
N ASP A 168 2.26 -20.75 -27.27
CA ASP A 168 0.95 -21.16 -27.79
C ASP A 168 0.25 -22.13 -26.83
N LEU A 169 0.97 -23.13 -26.30
CA LEU A 169 0.42 -24.01 -25.27
C LEU A 169 0.04 -23.20 -24.02
N ALA A 170 0.89 -22.27 -23.58
CA ALA A 170 0.62 -21.46 -22.41
C ALA A 170 -0.65 -20.59 -22.59
N ASN A 171 -0.82 -19.99 -23.77
CA ASN A 171 -2.01 -19.21 -24.13
C ASN A 171 -3.28 -20.07 -24.06
N GLU A 172 -3.25 -21.28 -24.63
CA GLU A 172 -4.38 -22.20 -24.58
C GLU A 172 -4.69 -22.68 -23.16
N CYS A 173 -3.65 -22.86 -22.32
CA CYS A 173 -3.83 -23.21 -20.91
C CYS A 173 -4.53 -22.09 -20.14
N VAL A 174 -4.16 -20.81 -20.34
CA VAL A 174 -4.83 -19.66 -19.70
C VAL A 174 -6.27 -19.54 -20.18
N LYS A 175 -6.52 -19.67 -21.49
CA LYS A 175 -7.88 -19.63 -22.05
C LYS A 175 -8.77 -20.71 -21.44
N ALA A 176 -8.26 -21.94 -21.35
CA ALA A 176 -9.01 -23.05 -20.76
C ALA A 176 -9.26 -22.85 -19.25
N LEU A 177 -8.25 -22.41 -18.48
CA LEU A 177 -8.39 -22.14 -17.05
C LEU A 177 -9.45 -21.06 -16.76
N LEU A 178 -9.58 -20.07 -17.64
CA LEU A 178 -10.49 -18.94 -17.45
C LEU A 178 -11.82 -19.07 -18.18
N GLN A 179 -12.08 -20.20 -18.85
CA GLN A 179 -13.23 -20.41 -19.72
C GLN A 179 -14.58 -20.11 -19.03
N GLU A 180 -14.69 -20.38 -17.73
CA GLU A 180 -15.92 -20.20 -16.95
C GLU A 180 -16.00 -18.85 -16.19
N THR A 181 -15.00 -17.97 -16.32
CA THR A 181 -14.91 -16.74 -15.51
C THR A 181 -15.71 -15.56 -16.06
N HIS A 182 -16.18 -15.65 -17.31
CA HIS A 182 -16.76 -14.53 -18.08
C HIS A 182 -15.86 -13.27 -18.18
N GLN A 183 -14.59 -13.35 -17.76
CA GLN A 183 -13.62 -12.26 -17.82
C GLN A 183 -12.77 -12.36 -19.09
N PRO A 184 -12.26 -11.23 -19.61
CA PRO A 184 -11.30 -11.29 -20.71
C PRO A 184 -10.03 -12.01 -20.26
N SER A 185 -9.48 -12.83 -21.15
CA SER A 185 -8.20 -13.50 -20.90
C SER A 185 -7.09 -12.43 -20.73
N PRO A 186 -6.26 -12.53 -19.68
CA PRO A 186 -5.16 -11.59 -19.48
C PRO A 186 -4.16 -11.72 -20.63
N PRO A 187 -3.63 -10.59 -21.15
CA PRO A 187 -2.57 -10.64 -22.14
C PRO A 187 -1.29 -11.22 -21.53
N LEU A 188 -0.44 -11.81 -22.38
CA LEU A 188 0.93 -12.12 -21.99
C LEU A 188 1.66 -10.81 -21.69
N SER A 189 2.23 -10.72 -20.49
CA SER A 189 3.00 -9.57 -20.02
C SER A 189 4.49 -9.81 -20.23
N ARG A 190 5.00 -10.98 -19.80
CA ARG A 190 6.42 -11.33 -19.83
C ARG A 190 6.64 -12.83 -20.00
N GLU A 191 7.85 -13.22 -20.34
CA GLU A 191 8.28 -14.62 -20.40
C GLU A 191 9.69 -14.80 -19.82
N GLY A 192 10.04 -16.03 -19.46
CA GLY A 192 11.36 -16.36 -18.95
C GLY A 192 11.56 -17.87 -18.85
N ARG A 193 12.57 -18.28 -18.08
CA ARG A 193 12.88 -19.67 -17.77
C ARG A 193 13.23 -19.85 -16.31
N LEU A 194 12.60 -20.81 -15.65
CA LEU A 194 12.84 -21.17 -14.27
C LEU A 194 13.08 -22.68 -14.17
N PHE A 195 14.21 -23.07 -13.58
CA PHE A 195 14.67 -24.45 -13.44
C PHE A 195 14.66 -25.24 -14.77
N GLY A 196 15.18 -24.59 -15.82
CA GLY A 196 15.30 -25.13 -17.17
C GLY A 196 14.01 -25.12 -17.97
N CYS A 197 12.89 -24.71 -17.37
CA CYS A 197 11.55 -24.80 -17.95
C CYS A 197 10.99 -23.41 -18.27
N PRO A 198 10.36 -23.21 -19.46
CA PRO A 198 9.74 -21.94 -19.81
C PRO A 198 8.59 -21.57 -18.87
N ILE A 199 8.55 -20.30 -18.47
CA ILE A 199 7.51 -19.71 -17.64
C ILE A 199 6.99 -18.42 -18.29
N PHE A 200 5.67 -18.23 -18.26
CA PHE A 200 4.96 -17.14 -18.93
C PHE A 200 4.12 -16.39 -17.89
N GLU A 201 4.27 -15.07 -17.83
CA GLU A 201 3.49 -14.19 -16.94
C GLU A 201 2.37 -13.53 -17.73
N TYR A 202 1.13 -13.75 -17.30
CA TYR A 202 -0.06 -13.12 -17.82
C TYR A 202 -0.63 -12.17 -16.78
N GLU A 203 -0.91 -10.94 -17.18
CA GLU A 203 -1.37 -9.91 -16.27
C GLU A 203 -2.47 -9.07 -16.91
N LEU A 204 -3.63 -8.98 -16.25
CA LEU A 204 -4.67 -8.02 -16.58
C LEU A 204 -4.77 -7.00 -15.46
N ILE A 205 -4.29 -5.81 -15.76
CA ILE A 205 -4.40 -4.61 -14.90
C ILE A 205 -5.56 -3.78 -15.48
N PRO A 206 -6.64 -3.50 -14.70
CA PRO A 206 -7.69 -2.57 -15.12
C PRO A 206 -7.11 -1.23 -15.56
N LYS A 207 -7.80 -0.54 -16.48
CA LYS A 207 -7.37 0.78 -17.01
C LYS A 207 -7.38 1.91 -15.97
N LEU A 208 -7.85 1.63 -14.75
CA LEU A 208 -7.88 2.61 -13.66
C LEU A 208 -6.45 2.93 -13.22
N TYR A 209 -6.24 4.18 -12.78
CA TYR A 209 -5.00 4.56 -12.12
C TYR A 209 -4.97 3.85 -10.76
N ALA A 210 -4.02 2.93 -10.57
CA ALA A 210 -3.85 2.14 -9.36
C ALA A 210 -5.08 1.30 -8.95
N PRO A 211 -5.40 0.22 -9.69
CA PRO A 211 -6.52 -0.66 -9.38
C PRO A 211 -6.38 -1.32 -8.01
N HIS A 212 -7.50 -1.67 -7.40
CA HIS A 212 -7.49 -2.44 -6.16
C HIS A 212 -6.91 -3.84 -6.43
N PRO A 213 -6.14 -4.47 -5.51
CA PRO A 213 -5.56 -5.79 -5.77
C PRO A 213 -6.58 -6.88 -6.16
N ASN A 214 -7.82 -6.79 -5.67
CA ASN A 214 -8.93 -7.67 -6.06
C ASN A 214 -9.46 -7.47 -7.48
N GLU A 215 -8.89 -6.54 -8.25
CA GLU A 215 -9.22 -6.32 -9.67
C GLU A 215 -8.08 -6.79 -10.59
N LEU A 216 -6.95 -7.19 -10.01
CA LEU A 216 -5.75 -7.63 -10.73
C LEU A 216 -5.78 -9.13 -10.96
N THR A 217 -5.74 -9.55 -12.22
CA THR A 217 -5.53 -10.95 -12.57
C THR A 217 -4.07 -11.17 -12.89
N HIS A 218 -3.40 -12.03 -12.11
CA HIS A 218 -2.00 -12.39 -12.29
C HIS A 218 -1.85 -13.91 -12.34
N ILE A 219 -1.40 -14.42 -13.47
CA ILE A 219 -1.27 -15.86 -13.74
C ILE A 219 0.13 -16.15 -14.26
N LEU A 220 0.80 -17.12 -13.65
CA LEU A 220 2.04 -17.69 -14.13
C LEU A 220 1.74 -19.06 -14.74
N VAL A 221 2.22 -19.31 -15.96
CA VAL A 221 2.15 -20.63 -16.60
C VAL A 221 3.55 -21.20 -16.72
N TRP A 222 3.81 -22.32 -16.06
CA TRP A 222 5.11 -22.97 -16.02
C TRP A 222 5.04 -24.35 -16.67
N LEU A 223 5.73 -24.51 -17.79
CA LEU A 223 5.67 -25.71 -18.62
C LEU A 223 6.98 -26.49 -18.49
N GLY A 224 6.97 -27.59 -17.74
CA GLY A 224 8.18 -28.35 -17.42
C GLY A 224 7.91 -29.83 -17.21
N LYS A 225 8.94 -30.67 -17.14
CA LYS A 225 8.79 -32.07 -16.74
C LYS A 225 8.97 -32.20 -15.22
N TYR A 226 8.10 -32.94 -14.55
CA TYR A 226 8.10 -32.96 -13.08
C TYR A 226 9.41 -33.50 -12.51
N GLU A 227 10.00 -34.50 -13.16
CA GLU A 227 11.29 -35.07 -12.75
C GLU A 227 12.44 -34.07 -12.84
N GLN A 228 12.30 -32.99 -13.63
CA GLN A 228 13.32 -31.94 -13.77
C GLN A 228 13.18 -30.85 -12.70
N VAL A 229 11.97 -30.60 -12.20
CA VAL A 229 11.69 -29.44 -11.34
C VAL A 229 11.40 -29.80 -9.88
N SER A 230 11.00 -31.03 -9.56
CA SER A 230 10.45 -31.38 -8.23
C SER A 230 11.37 -31.02 -7.04
N GLU A 231 12.64 -31.42 -7.07
CA GLU A 231 13.59 -31.13 -5.98
C GLU A 231 13.86 -29.62 -5.82
N LEU A 232 13.93 -28.89 -6.94
CA LEU A 232 14.18 -27.45 -6.94
C LEU A 232 12.95 -26.68 -6.47
N VAL A 233 11.74 -27.12 -6.85
CA VAL A 233 10.46 -26.55 -6.41
C VAL A 233 10.30 -26.67 -4.90
N GLU A 234 10.56 -27.84 -4.32
CA GLU A 234 10.46 -28.04 -2.87
C GLU A 234 11.37 -27.07 -2.10
N LYS A 235 12.58 -26.85 -2.59
CA LYS A 235 13.53 -25.89 -1.98
C LYS A 235 13.11 -24.44 -2.21
N ALA A 236 12.56 -24.14 -3.38
CA ALA A 236 12.25 -22.78 -3.81
C ALA A 236 10.89 -22.26 -3.31
N ASN A 237 9.95 -23.14 -2.91
CA ASN A 237 8.58 -22.74 -2.59
C ASN A 237 8.52 -21.63 -1.53
N LEU A 238 9.32 -21.76 -0.46
CA LEU A 238 9.46 -20.74 0.58
C LEU A 238 9.86 -19.37 0.00
N TRP A 239 10.74 -19.34 -0.98
CA TRP A 239 11.21 -18.10 -1.58
C TRP A 239 10.22 -17.54 -2.57
N LEU A 240 9.55 -18.41 -3.34
CA LEU A 240 8.51 -18.01 -4.30
C LEU A 240 7.33 -17.36 -3.58
N ILE A 241 6.82 -17.97 -2.51
CA ILE A 241 5.70 -17.38 -1.76
C ILE A 241 6.07 -16.03 -1.13
N ASN A 242 7.29 -15.90 -0.60
CA ASN A 242 7.75 -14.63 -0.03
C ASN A 242 8.01 -13.56 -1.11
N LEU A 243 8.51 -13.95 -2.28
CA LEU A 243 8.69 -13.06 -3.43
C LEU A 243 7.33 -12.51 -3.89
N LEU A 244 6.34 -13.39 -4.08
CA LEU A 244 4.99 -13.02 -4.48
C LEU A 244 4.28 -12.17 -3.40
N ASN A 245 4.50 -12.48 -2.12
CA ASN A 245 4.01 -11.63 -1.02
C ASN A 245 4.58 -10.20 -1.12
N CYS A 246 5.88 -10.06 -1.37
CA CYS A 246 6.52 -8.74 -1.55
C CYS A 246 5.93 -8.00 -2.75
N ARG A 247 5.76 -8.68 -3.89
CA ARG A 247 5.14 -8.13 -5.11
C ARG A 247 3.78 -7.52 -4.79
N HIS A 248 2.94 -8.27 -4.09
CA HIS A 248 1.56 -7.91 -3.81
C HIS A 248 1.43 -6.83 -2.74
N LYS A 249 2.29 -6.84 -1.72
CA LYS A 249 2.41 -5.72 -0.77
C LYS A 249 2.79 -4.41 -1.45
N ILE A 250 3.69 -4.45 -2.43
CA ILE A 250 4.10 -3.24 -3.17
C ILE A 250 2.91 -2.66 -3.94
N LEU A 251 2.14 -3.51 -4.64
CA LEU A 251 0.96 -3.06 -5.38
C LEU A 251 -0.14 -2.54 -4.46
N PHE A 252 -0.43 -3.24 -3.37
CA PHE A 252 -1.42 -2.79 -2.39
C PHE A 252 -1.04 -1.47 -1.73
N ALA A 253 0.23 -1.30 -1.33
CA ALA A 253 0.73 -0.05 -0.79
C ALA A 253 0.62 1.10 -1.80
N TYR A 254 0.90 0.82 -3.08
CA TYR A 254 0.74 1.81 -4.15
C TYR A 254 -0.74 2.21 -4.34
N HIS A 255 -1.66 1.25 -4.35
CA HIS A 255 -3.11 1.54 -4.39
C HIS A 255 -3.56 2.45 -3.24
N GLN A 256 -3.19 2.12 -2.00
CA GLN A 256 -3.50 2.94 -0.82
C GLN A 256 -2.86 4.34 -0.88
N ALA A 257 -1.67 4.43 -1.45
CA ALA A 257 -1.00 5.70 -1.63
C ALA A 257 -1.75 6.56 -2.66
N CYS A 258 -2.17 6.01 -3.80
CA CYS A 258 -2.96 6.74 -4.78
C CYS A 258 -4.29 7.25 -4.19
N GLN A 259 -4.99 6.44 -3.40
CA GLN A 259 -6.19 6.89 -2.67
C GLN A 259 -5.88 8.05 -1.72
N SER A 260 -4.76 7.97 -0.97
CA SER A 260 -4.35 9.05 -0.07
C SER A 260 -3.97 10.33 -0.81
N ASN A 261 -3.33 10.22 -1.97
CA ASN A 261 -3.00 11.37 -2.83
C ASN A 261 -4.26 12.03 -3.40
N GLU A 262 -5.23 11.24 -3.85
CA GLU A 262 -6.52 11.75 -4.33
C GLU A 262 -7.28 12.50 -3.21
N SER A 263 -7.40 11.91 -2.03
CA SER A 263 -8.04 12.57 -0.88
C SER A 263 -7.29 13.85 -0.46
N ALA A 264 -5.94 13.81 -0.42
CA ALA A 264 -5.15 15.00 -0.12
C ALA A 264 -5.42 16.12 -1.14
N ARG A 265 -5.46 15.82 -2.44
CA ARG A 265 -5.74 16.83 -3.49
C ARG A 265 -7.14 17.42 -3.37
N GLN A 266 -8.14 16.61 -3.02
CA GLN A 266 -9.50 17.12 -2.77
C GLN A 266 -9.52 18.09 -1.59
N ILE A 267 -8.86 17.74 -0.48
CA ILE A 267 -8.74 18.59 0.70
C ILE A 267 -7.93 19.87 0.39
N TYR A 268 -6.86 19.75 -0.40
CA TYR A 268 -6.08 20.90 -0.87
C TYR A 268 -7.00 21.92 -1.56
N ASN A 269 -7.80 21.49 -2.54
CA ASN A 269 -8.69 22.37 -3.28
C ASN A 269 -9.76 23.00 -2.36
N ALA A 270 -10.27 22.23 -1.39
CA ALA A 270 -11.23 22.74 -0.40
C ALA A 270 -10.61 23.82 0.51
N LEU A 271 -9.37 23.61 0.96
CA LEU A 271 -8.62 24.58 1.77
C LEU A 271 -8.23 25.83 0.96
N GLU A 272 -7.90 25.67 -0.32
CA GLU A 272 -7.64 26.80 -1.22
C GLU A 272 -8.89 27.66 -1.39
N ALA A 273 -10.06 27.05 -1.64
CA ALA A 273 -11.33 27.78 -1.73
C ALA A 273 -11.68 28.54 -0.43
N LYS A 274 -11.36 27.98 0.74
CA LYS A 274 -11.53 28.66 2.04
C LYS A 274 -10.69 29.91 2.20
N THR A 275 -9.61 30.05 1.43
CA THR A 275 -8.79 31.27 1.43
C THR A 275 -9.56 32.44 0.82
N GLU A 276 -10.41 32.22 -0.18
CA GLU A 276 -11.24 33.29 -0.74
C GLU A 276 -12.20 33.87 0.31
N ALA A 277 -12.71 33.02 1.22
CA ALA A 277 -13.58 33.45 2.32
C ALA A 277 -12.87 34.40 3.30
N LEU A 278 -11.53 34.30 3.46
CA LEU A 278 -10.76 35.26 4.26
C LEU A 278 -10.76 36.66 3.66
N ASN A 279 -10.79 36.76 2.33
CA ASN A 279 -10.83 38.03 1.63
C ASN A 279 -12.22 38.67 1.64
N GLN A 280 -13.26 37.93 2.05
CA GLN A 280 -14.66 38.35 2.05
C GLN A 280 -15.26 38.46 3.46
N LEU A 281 -14.41 38.61 4.48
CA LEU A 281 -14.86 38.71 5.87
C LEU A 281 -15.76 39.95 6.09
N PRO A 282 -16.84 39.83 6.88
CA PRO A 282 -17.72 40.95 7.18
C PRO A 282 -16.98 42.15 7.80
N GLU A 283 -17.47 43.35 7.53
CA GLU A 283 -16.95 44.57 8.15
C GLU A 283 -17.33 44.62 9.65
N ALA A 284 -18.54 44.18 10.00
CA ALA A 284 -19.03 44.21 11.37
C ALA A 284 -18.24 43.24 12.27
N GLN A 285 -17.68 43.75 13.37
CA GLN A 285 -16.76 43.01 14.24
C GLN A 285 -17.35 41.70 14.81
N ALA A 286 -18.60 41.72 15.27
CA ALA A 286 -19.25 40.53 15.85
C ALA A 286 -19.51 39.44 14.79
N GLU A 287 -19.93 39.84 13.59
CA GLU A 287 -20.16 38.92 12.48
C GLU A 287 -18.83 38.38 11.95
N ARG A 288 -17.81 39.23 11.84
CA ARG A 288 -16.44 38.86 11.47
C ARG A 288 -15.85 37.83 12.42
N LEU A 289 -15.96 38.04 13.74
CA LEU A 289 -15.44 37.09 14.73
C LEU A 289 -16.13 35.72 14.60
N LYS A 290 -17.46 35.71 14.46
CA LYS A 290 -18.22 34.49 14.23
C LYS A 290 -17.81 33.78 12.92
N SER A 291 -17.59 34.52 11.84
CA SER A 291 -17.08 33.96 10.57
C SER A 291 -15.68 33.38 10.72
N LEU A 292 -14.79 34.03 11.47
CA LEU A 292 -13.45 33.54 11.76
C LEU A 292 -13.46 32.26 12.62
N GLU A 293 -14.32 32.18 13.64
CA GLU A 293 -14.49 30.98 14.47
C GLU A 293 -14.96 29.78 13.64
N GLN A 294 -15.95 30.00 12.76
CA GLN A 294 -16.44 28.97 11.86
C GLN A 294 -15.32 28.51 10.90
N LEU A 295 -14.64 29.46 10.27
CA LEU A 295 -13.56 29.18 9.33
C LEU A 295 -12.40 28.46 10.02
N LEU A 296 -12.09 28.82 11.27
CA LEU A 296 -11.06 28.16 12.08
C LEU A 296 -11.40 26.69 12.28
N ASN A 297 -12.63 26.38 12.70
CA ASN A 297 -13.07 25.02 12.96
C ASN A 297 -12.98 24.17 11.67
N GLU A 298 -13.51 24.68 10.57
CA GLU A 298 -13.50 24.00 9.28
C GLU A 298 -12.10 23.85 8.69
N THR A 299 -11.22 24.84 8.85
CA THR A 299 -9.85 24.79 8.32
C THR A 299 -8.94 23.90 9.16
N SER A 300 -9.13 23.88 10.48
CA SER A 300 -8.34 23.05 11.41
C SER A 300 -8.57 21.56 11.14
N HIS A 301 -9.83 21.15 10.96
CA HIS A 301 -10.17 19.76 10.64
C HIS A 301 -9.53 19.33 9.32
N ASP A 302 -9.76 20.10 8.25
CA ASP A 302 -9.23 19.78 6.92
C ASP A 302 -7.70 19.79 6.88
N THR A 303 -7.05 20.73 7.57
CA THR A 303 -5.58 20.78 7.65
C THR A 303 -5.01 19.55 8.37
N PHE A 304 -5.70 19.06 9.41
CA PHE A 304 -5.32 17.83 10.09
C PHE A 304 -5.50 16.59 9.20
N GLU A 305 -6.64 16.47 8.52
CA GLU A 305 -6.91 15.37 7.59
C GLU A 305 -5.92 15.39 6.41
N TYR A 306 -5.58 16.57 5.89
CA TYR A 306 -4.54 16.74 4.88
C TYR A 306 -3.19 16.21 5.35
N ALA A 307 -2.79 16.58 6.58
CA ALA A 307 -1.55 16.10 7.20
C ALA A 307 -1.55 14.57 7.38
N ARG A 308 -2.71 13.99 7.74
CA ARG A 308 -2.90 12.54 7.86
C ARG A 308 -2.65 11.85 6.52
N HIS A 309 -3.23 12.34 5.43
CA HIS A 309 -3.04 11.76 4.09
C HIS A 309 -1.58 11.89 3.61
N LEU A 310 -0.92 13.03 3.87
CA LEU A 310 0.51 13.20 3.58
C LEU A 310 1.40 12.21 4.35
N ARG A 311 1.10 11.98 5.63
CA ARG A 311 1.80 10.96 6.43
C ARG A 311 1.57 9.57 5.85
N ASN A 312 0.32 9.22 5.53
CA ASN A 312 -0.02 7.93 4.92
C ASN A 312 0.75 7.70 3.61
N LEU A 313 0.90 8.71 2.75
CA LEU A 313 1.75 8.62 1.55
C LEU A 313 3.20 8.24 1.89
N GLY A 314 3.76 8.82 2.96
CA GLY A 314 5.10 8.50 3.45
C GLY A 314 5.23 7.09 4.00
N ASP A 315 4.22 6.66 4.77
CA ASP A 315 4.16 5.31 5.31
C ASP A 315 4.09 4.28 4.17
N GLN A 316 3.22 4.49 3.17
CA GLN A 316 3.10 3.58 2.03
C GLN A 316 4.35 3.56 1.15
N ARG A 317 5.00 4.71 0.93
CA ARG A 317 6.29 4.76 0.22
C ARG A 317 7.37 3.97 0.95
N THR A 318 7.40 4.03 2.29
CA THR A 318 8.32 3.24 3.13
C THR A 318 8.01 1.74 3.03
N THR A 319 6.73 1.36 3.02
CA THR A 319 6.29 -0.02 2.79
C THR A 319 6.76 -0.54 1.42
N ILE A 320 6.62 0.26 0.36
CA ILE A 320 7.12 -0.09 -0.98
C ILE A 320 8.64 -0.28 -0.94
N GLN A 321 9.39 0.69 -0.41
CA GLN A 321 10.86 0.62 -0.35
C GLN A 321 11.35 -0.62 0.42
N THR A 322 10.71 -0.94 1.54
CA THR A 322 11.06 -2.12 2.35
C THR A 322 10.80 -3.41 1.59
N ASN A 323 9.64 -3.52 0.94
CA ASN A 323 9.29 -4.72 0.18
C ASN A 323 10.10 -4.83 -1.13
N MET A 324 10.58 -3.73 -1.71
CA MET A 324 11.55 -3.79 -2.82
C MET A 324 12.85 -4.46 -2.39
N GLY A 325 13.40 -4.08 -1.23
CA GLY A 325 14.59 -4.72 -0.66
C GLY A 325 14.37 -6.21 -0.37
N ASN A 326 13.22 -6.56 0.22
CA ASN A 326 12.86 -7.95 0.47
C ASN A 326 12.67 -8.74 -0.83
N TYR A 327 12.03 -8.15 -1.84
CA TYR A 327 11.84 -8.76 -3.15
C TYR A 327 13.18 -9.13 -3.79
N VAL A 328 14.13 -8.19 -3.81
CA VAL A 328 15.49 -8.43 -4.33
C VAL A 328 16.19 -9.55 -3.54
N LYS A 329 16.03 -9.59 -2.22
CA LYS A 329 16.59 -10.67 -1.38
C LYS A 329 16.03 -12.03 -1.77
N TRP A 330 14.70 -12.18 -1.85
CA TRP A 330 14.06 -13.45 -2.19
C TRP A 330 14.36 -13.88 -3.63
N LEU A 331 14.43 -12.93 -4.55
CA LEU A 331 14.86 -13.19 -5.92
C LEU A 331 16.34 -13.64 -5.98
N GLY A 332 17.19 -13.09 -5.12
CA GLY A 332 18.57 -13.55 -4.93
C GLY A 332 18.64 -15.02 -4.56
N HIS A 333 17.83 -15.47 -3.60
CA HIS A 333 17.77 -16.89 -3.25
C HIS A 333 17.31 -17.76 -4.41
N LEU A 334 16.28 -17.36 -5.16
CA LEU A 334 15.87 -18.09 -6.37
C LEU A 334 17.00 -18.21 -7.39
N ARG A 335 17.77 -17.14 -7.60
CA ARG A 335 18.96 -17.16 -8.48
C ARG A 335 20.05 -18.12 -8.00
N ASP A 336 20.23 -18.28 -6.69
CA ASP A 336 21.21 -19.23 -6.13
C ASP A 336 20.84 -20.69 -6.46
N LEU A 337 19.55 -20.99 -6.70
CA LEU A 337 19.08 -22.29 -7.19
C LEU A 337 18.95 -22.38 -8.71
N SER A 338 19.04 -21.26 -9.42
CA SER A 338 18.80 -21.22 -10.86
C SER A 338 19.84 -21.99 -11.65
N LEU A 339 19.39 -22.58 -12.76
CA LEU A 339 20.26 -23.20 -13.74
C LEU A 339 20.89 -22.14 -14.65
N LYS A 340 22.01 -22.47 -15.29
CA LYS A 340 22.66 -21.57 -16.28
C LYS A 340 21.75 -21.19 -17.45
N THR A 341 20.74 -22.00 -17.73
CA THR A 341 19.76 -21.81 -18.80
C THR A 341 18.53 -21.01 -18.35
N ASP A 342 18.45 -20.65 -17.07
CA ASP A 342 17.33 -19.89 -16.54
C ASP A 342 17.41 -18.42 -16.97
N ASP A 343 16.24 -17.84 -17.11
CA ASP A 343 16.04 -16.43 -17.40
C ASP A 343 14.96 -15.90 -16.44
N LEU A 344 15.42 -15.22 -15.39
CA LEU A 344 14.57 -14.57 -14.39
C LEU A 344 14.33 -13.09 -14.70
N THR A 345 14.58 -12.64 -15.93
CA THR A 345 14.40 -11.23 -16.32
C THR A 345 12.98 -10.75 -16.10
N PHE A 346 11.97 -11.60 -16.30
CA PHE A 346 10.59 -11.26 -16.02
C PHE A 346 10.33 -10.85 -14.55
N LEU A 347 11.02 -11.47 -13.59
CA LEU A 347 10.96 -11.09 -12.17
C LEU A 347 11.76 -9.80 -11.90
N ASN A 348 12.88 -9.61 -12.61
CA ASN A 348 13.66 -8.37 -12.51
C ASN A 348 12.86 -7.17 -12.98
N ASP A 349 12.15 -7.30 -14.09
CA ASP A 349 11.39 -6.20 -14.69
C ASP A 349 10.32 -5.64 -13.76
N PHE A 350 9.68 -6.48 -12.94
CA PHE A 350 8.75 -6.00 -11.92
C PHE A 350 9.45 -5.06 -10.92
N HIS A 351 10.64 -5.43 -10.41
CA HIS A 351 11.41 -4.57 -9.53
C HIS A 351 11.91 -3.31 -10.27
N ASP A 352 12.51 -3.53 -11.44
CA ASP A 352 13.28 -2.52 -12.16
C ASP A 352 12.42 -1.49 -12.87
N GLN A 353 11.18 -1.84 -13.22
CA GLN A 353 10.26 -0.96 -13.92
C GLN A 353 9.13 -0.54 -12.97
N THR A 354 8.30 -1.50 -12.55
CA THR A 354 7.08 -1.22 -11.78
C THR A 354 7.38 -0.64 -10.40
N CYS A 355 8.22 -1.30 -9.61
CA CYS A 355 8.48 -0.86 -8.24
C CYS A 355 9.21 0.49 -8.19
N ARG A 356 10.25 0.66 -9.02
CA ARG A 356 10.99 1.93 -9.11
C ARG A 356 10.09 3.07 -9.57
N HIS A 357 9.24 2.84 -10.56
CA HIS A 357 8.27 3.83 -11.02
C HIS A 357 7.32 4.25 -9.89
N HIS A 358 6.67 3.28 -9.21
CA HIS A 358 5.75 3.58 -8.11
C HIS A 358 6.42 4.36 -6.99
N HIS A 359 7.60 3.92 -6.52
CA HIS A 359 8.34 4.62 -5.49
C HIS A 359 8.71 6.05 -5.90
N GLN A 360 9.13 6.27 -7.15
CA GLN A 360 9.44 7.60 -7.68
C GLN A 360 8.21 8.50 -7.78
N GLN A 361 7.09 7.98 -8.30
CA GLN A 361 5.83 8.75 -8.42
C GLN A 361 5.34 9.22 -7.06
N LEU A 362 5.35 8.34 -6.05
CA LEU A 362 4.97 8.75 -4.69
C LEU A 362 5.90 9.84 -4.13
N GLY A 363 7.19 9.80 -4.44
CA GLY A 363 8.12 10.87 -4.08
C GLY A 363 7.74 12.22 -4.71
N ILE A 364 7.40 12.21 -5.99
CA ILE A 364 6.94 13.39 -6.73
C ILE A 364 5.63 13.92 -6.14
N GLU A 365 4.63 13.06 -5.93
CA GLU A 365 3.34 13.44 -5.35
C GLU A 365 3.49 14.06 -3.95
N GLN A 366 4.33 13.48 -3.10
CA GLN A 366 4.66 14.06 -1.80
C GLN A 366 5.27 15.46 -1.91
N ASP A 367 6.20 15.64 -2.85
CA ASP A 367 6.89 16.93 -3.02
C ASP A 367 5.95 18.01 -3.57
N TYR A 368 4.93 17.64 -4.34
CA TYR A 368 3.85 18.56 -4.74
C TYR A 368 2.92 18.95 -3.59
N LEU A 369 2.61 18.02 -2.67
CA LEU A 369 1.62 18.24 -1.61
C LEU A 369 2.22 18.90 -0.35
N LYS A 370 3.50 18.65 -0.02
CA LYS A 370 4.14 19.22 1.18
C LYS A 370 4.03 20.75 1.30
N PRO A 371 4.25 21.55 0.23
CA PRO A 371 4.12 23.01 0.33
C PRO A 371 2.71 23.45 0.74
N GLY A 372 1.68 22.79 0.22
CA GLY A 372 0.28 23.06 0.60
C GLY A 372 0.03 22.86 2.10
N HIS A 373 0.61 21.81 2.70
CA HIS A 373 0.45 21.56 4.13
C HIS A 373 1.02 22.70 4.98
N GLN A 374 2.19 23.20 4.61
CA GLN A 374 2.84 24.31 5.31
C GLN A 374 1.98 25.56 5.21
N LEU A 375 1.46 25.86 4.01
CA LEU A 375 0.59 27.00 3.75
C LEU A 375 -0.70 26.94 4.58
N PHE A 376 -1.42 25.82 4.55
CA PHE A 376 -2.70 25.70 5.27
C PHE A 376 -2.52 25.63 6.79
N SER A 377 -1.39 25.10 7.27
CA SER A 377 -1.04 25.16 8.70
C SER A 377 -0.80 26.60 9.15
N GLN A 378 -0.12 27.40 8.33
CA GLN A 378 0.08 28.84 8.59
C GLN A 378 -1.23 29.61 8.54
N MET A 379 -2.10 29.32 7.56
CA MET A 379 -3.44 29.89 7.47
C MET A 379 -4.25 29.61 8.74
N THR A 380 -4.30 28.34 9.18
CA THR A 380 -5.01 27.93 10.40
C THR A 380 -4.49 28.66 11.64
N ALA A 381 -3.18 28.71 11.84
CA ALA A 381 -2.55 29.41 12.96
C ALA A 381 -2.88 30.92 12.94
N THR A 382 -2.95 31.50 11.74
CA THR A 382 -3.28 32.91 11.56
C THR A 382 -4.73 33.21 11.91
N ILE A 383 -5.68 32.38 11.46
CA ILE A 383 -7.10 32.50 11.82
C ILE A 383 -7.26 32.37 13.34
N LEU A 384 -6.59 31.39 13.96
CA LEU A 384 -6.60 31.24 15.42
C LEU A 384 -6.11 32.50 16.14
N GLY A 385 -5.01 33.09 15.66
CA GLY A 385 -4.50 34.37 16.17
C GLY A 385 -5.51 35.50 16.03
N MET A 386 -6.23 35.59 14.90
CA MET A 386 -7.29 36.59 14.68
C MET A 386 -8.46 36.40 15.66
N VAL A 387 -8.91 35.16 15.88
CA VAL A 387 -9.98 34.83 16.84
C VAL A 387 -9.57 35.26 18.25
N HIS A 388 -8.38 34.85 18.69
CA HIS A 388 -7.89 35.18 20.04
C HIS A 388 -7.78 36.71 20.27
N ILE A 389 -7.28 37.43 19.27
CA ILE A 389 -7.24 38.90 19.29
C ILE A 389 -8.65 39.51 19.38
N GLY A 390 -9.59 38.98 18.61
CA GLY A 390 -10.98 39.44 18.57
C GLY A 390 -11.72 39.22 19.90
N GLU A 391 -11.50 38.08 20.55
CA GLU A 391 -12.05 37.74 21.86
C GLU A 391 -11.48 38.62 22.99
N GLN A 392 -10.17 38.89 22.97
CA GLN A 392 -9.49 39.64 24.03
C GLN A 392 -9.69 41.16 23.95
N LYS A 393 -10.02 41.71 22.78
CA LYS A 393 -10.11 43.16 22.56
C LYS A 393 -11.44 43.55 21.93
N GLN A 394 -12.41 43.90 22.78
CA GLN A 394 -13.70 44.43 22.31
C GLN A 394 -13.59 45.73 21.49
N GLN A 395 -12.46 46.45 21.45
CA GLN A 395 -12.38 47.72 20.70
C GLN A 395 -11.11 48.07 19.91
N ILE A 396 -9.93 47.43 20.05
CA ILE A 396 -8.70 48.04 19.48
C ILE A 396 -7.66 47.02 19.02
N ILE A 397 -7.73 46.57 17.76
CA ILE A 397 -6.54 46.50 16.91
C ILE A 397 -6.93 47.16 15.58
N ARG A 398 -6.28 48.30 15.28
CA ARG A 398 -6.45 49.11 14.05
C ARG A 398 -6.74 48.20 12.85
N ASP A 399 -7.84 48.45 12.15
CA ASP A 399 -8.26 47.75 10.93
C ASP A 399 -7.09 47.49 9.97
N GLN A 400 -6.10 48.39 9.92
CA GLN A 400 -4.87 48.24 9.14
C GLN A 400 -4.05 46.96 9.44
N LYS A 401 -3.90 46.54 10.71
CA LYS A 401 -3.15 45.31 11.07
C LYS A 401 -3.92 44.06 10.66
N PHE A 402 -5.25 44.11 10.76
CA PHE A 402 -6.14 43.01 10.39
C PHE A 402 -6.24 42.87 8.87
N GLN A 403 -6.41 43.99 8.16
CA GLN A 403 -6.41 44.06 6.69
C GLN A 403 -5.06 43.65 6.08
N PHE A 404 -3.94 44.03 6.72
CA PHE A 404 -2.62 43.56 6.31
C PHE A 404 -2.48 42.04 6.42
N LEU A 405 -3.00 41.42 7.48
CA LEU A 405 -2.94 39.98 7.70
C LEU A 405 -3.79 39.21 6.69
N ILE A 406 -5.01 39.70 6.39
CA ILE A 406 -5.85 39.17 5.31
C ILE A 406 -5.13 39.28 3.96
N THR A 407 -4.58 40.45 3.65
CA THR A 407 -3.85 40.71 2.40
C THR A 407 -2.62 39.79 2.26
N PHE A 408 -1.89 39.57 3.36
CA PHE A 408 -0.73 38.67 3.39
C PHE A 408 -1.13 37.22 3.07
N ILE A 409 -2.21 36.72 3.68
CA ILE A 409 -2.72 35.36 3.39
C ILE A 409 -3.23 35.27 1.95
N GLY A 410 -4.00 36.26 1.50
CA GLY A 410 -4.51 36.34 0.13
C GLY A 410 -3.38 36.33 -0.91
N ALA A 411 -2.27 37.03 -0.65
CA ALA A 411 -1.09 37.05 -1.52
C ALA A 411 -0.27 35.75 -1.45
N ALA A 412 -0.12 35.15 -0.26
CA ALA A 412 0.63 33.92 -0.06
C ALA A 412 -0.05 32.70 -0.71
N VAL A 413 -1.38 32.66 -0.71
CA VAL A 413 -2.16 31.58 -1.32
C VAL A 413 -2.44 31.85 -2.81
N GLY A 414 -2.84 33.07 -3.19
CA GLY A 414 -3.21 33.40 -4.57
C GLY A 414 -2.06 33.39 -5.59
N ALA A 415 -0.80 33.43 -5.14
CA ALA A 415 0.38 33.42 -6.02
C ALA A 415 0.94 32.01 -6.30
N GLY A 416 0.41 30.95 -5.68
CA GLY A 416 0.68 29.57 -6.07
C GLY A 416 2.16 29.20 -6.24
N ALA A 417 3.08 29.73 -5.43
CA ALA A 417 4.47 29.29 -5.28
C ALA A 417 5.19 30.27 -4.35
N ILE A 418 6.26 29.81 -3.72
CA ILE A 418 7.24 30.65 -3.05
C ILE A 418 7.92 31.53 -4.11
N SER A 419 7.30 32.64 -4.49
CA SER A 419 7.98 33.76 -5.13
C SER A 419 8.24 34.79 -4.04
N ALA A 420 9.47 34.79 -3.54
CA ALA A 420 10.05 35.79 -2.65
C ALA A 420 10.20 37.15 -3.35
N THR A 421 9.18 37.59 -4.09
CA THR A 421 9.14 38.91 -4.70
C THR A 421 8.24 39.82 -3.87
N VAL A 422 8.95 40.57 -3.01
CA VAL A 422 8.71 41.99 -2.77
C VAL A 422 7.48 42.33 -1.93
N ILE A 423 7.69 42.40 -0.61
CA ILE A 423 7.30 43.61 0.12
C ILE A 423 8.58 44.41 0.31
N GLN A 424 8.76 45.47 -0.49
CA GLN A 424 9.86 46.42 -0.31
C GLN A 424 9.64 47.14 1.03
N ASN A 425 10.35 46.67 2.07
CA ASN A 425 10.44 47.24 3.42
C ASN A 425 9.12 47.52 4.17
N PRO A 426 8.78 46.70 5.18
CA PRO A 426 8.03 47.18 6.33
C PRO A 426 8.90 47.06 7.58
N PRO A 427 9.41 48.17 8.14
CA PRO A 427 9.95 48.19 9.51
C PRO A 427 8.95 47.66 10.58
N HIS A 428 7.70 47.39 10.20
CA HIS A 428 6.65 46.84 11.06
C HIS A 428 6.47 45.31 11.01
N LEU A 429 7.13 44.60 10.09
CA LEU A 429 6.94 43.14 9.95
C LEU A 429 7.56 42.37 11.12
N ILE A 430 8.73 42.80 11.58
CA ILE A 430 9.50 42.16 12.65
C ILE A 430 8.86 42.40 14.01
N ASP A 431 8.46 43.65 14.28
CA ASP A 431 7.71 44.00 15.49
C ASP A 431 6.39 43.25 15.55
N PHE A 432 5.74 43.02 14.40
CA PHE A 432 4.47 42.31 14.30
C PHE A 432 4.61 40.80 14.51
N VAL A 433 5.59 40.14 13.88
CA VAL A 433 5.88 38.71 14.09
C VAL A 433 6.31 38.46 15.54
N SER A 434 7.13 39.35 16.11
CA SER A 434 7.56 39.27 17.51
C SER A 434 6.37 39.44 18.48
N GLN A 435 5.49 40.40 18.23
CA GLN A 435 4.25 40.60 19.02
C GLN A 435 3.29 39.39 18.93
N LEU A 436 3.24 38.71 17.79
CA LEU A 436 2.45 37.48 17.61
C LEU A 436 3.01 36.30 18.40
N PHE A 437 4.33 36.10 18.36
CA PHE A 437 5.00 35.05 19.14
C PHE A 437 4.92 35.29 20.64
N GLU A 438 5.07 36.54 21.09
CA GLU A 438 4.88 36.94 22.49
C GLU A 438 3.43 36.73 22.95
N ALA A 439 2.44 37.12 22.16
CA ALA A 439 1.03 36.89 22.47
C ALA A 439 0.67 35.39 22.53
N ALA A 440 1.33 34.57 21.73
CA ALA A 440 1.18 33.12 21.71
C ALA A 440 2.08 32.37 22.72
N GLN A 441 2.88 33.07 23.52
CA GLN A 441 3.86 32.51 24.46
C GLN A 441 4.85 31.51 23.83
N LEU A 442 5.22 31.72 22.56
CA LEU A 442 6.19 30.89 21.85
C LEU A 442 7.62 31.41 22.08
N PRO A 443 8.63 30.55 22.32
CA PRO A 443 9.99 31.02 22.59
C PRO A 443 10.63 31.65 21.33
N ILE A 444 11.15 32.86 21.49
CA ILE A 444 11.95 33.56 20.48
C ILE A 444 13.39 33.03 20.58
N ILE A 445 13.95 32.52 19.47
CA ILE A 445 15.29 31.91 19.43
C ILE A 445 16.30 32.85 18.76
N ASP A 446 17.38 33.21 19.46
CA ASP A 446 18.44 34.07 18.91
C ASP A 446 19.10 33.48 17.66
N LEU A 447 19.47 34.36 16.73
CA LEU A 447 20.07 33.99 15.44
C LEU A 447 21.48 33.40 15.63
N PRO A 448 21.80 32.21 15.08
CA PRO A 448 23.16 31.67 15.06
C PRO A 448 24.14 32.60 14.33
N GLN A 449 25.32 32.84 14.91
CA GLN A 449 26.32 33.77 14.38
C GLN A 449 26.74 33.49 12.93
N TRP A 450 26.69 32.24 12.45
CA TRP A 450 27.09 31.88 11.08
C TRP A 450 26.15 32.43 9.99
N LEU A 451 24.92 32.84 10.33
CA LEU A 451 23.99 33.48 9.38
C LEU A 451 24.39 34.91 9.01
N SER A 452 25.26 35.55 9.79
CA SER A 452 25.82 36.88 9.47
C SER A 452 26.82 36.87 8.30
N LEU A 453 27.15 35.68 7.75
CA LEU A 453 28.08 35.50 6.64
C LEU A 453 27.42 35.65 5.25
N PHE A 454 26.10 35.90 5.17
CA PHE A 454 25.37 36.11 3.92
C PHE A 454 24.98 37.60 3.76
N PRO A 455 25.84 38.44 3.14
CA PRO A 455 25.68 39.91 3.15
C PRO A 455 24.57 40.44 2.24
N ALA A 456 23.87 39.58 1.49
CA ALA A 456 22.84 39.99 0.53
C ALA A 456 21.48 40.34 1.16
N LEU A 457 21.29 40.02 2.45
CA LEU A 457 20.04 40.25 3.18
C LEU A 457 20.36 40.99 4.47
N SER A 458 19.49 41.92 4.89
CA SER A 458 19.63 42.54 6.20
C SER A 458 19.50 41.47 7.30
N THR A 459 20.22 41.65 8.40
CA THR A 459 20.12 40.80 9.61
C THR A 459 18.68 40.62 10.08
N ASP A 460 17.84 41.60 9.79
CA ASP A 460 16.44 41.68 10.14
C ASP A 460 15.55 40.79 9.23
N ILE A 461 15.85 40.70 7.94
CA ILE A 461 15.19 39.74 7.02
C ILE A 461 15.62 38.31 7.34
N LEU A 462 16.90 38.11 7.66
CA LEU A 462 17.43 36.82 8.11
C LEU A 462 16.75 36.33 9.40
N LYS A 463 16.41 37.22 10.33
CA LYS A 463 15.62 36.89 11.55
C LYS A 463 14.22 36.38 11.22
N VAL A 464 13.50 37.04 10.32
CA VAL A 464 12.15 36.61 9.92
C VAL A 464 12.20 35.25 9.23
N ILE A 465 13.11 35.08 8.27
CA ILE A 465 13.29 33.80 7.56
C ILE A 465 13.71 32.70 8.54
N PHE A 466 14.63 32.98 9.47
CA PHE A 466 15.07 32.03 10.49
C PHE A 466 13.95 31.66 11.46
N HIS A 467 13.12 32.59 11.94
CA HIS A 467 11.98 32.25 12.79
C HIS A 467 10.88 31.48 12.05
N LEU A 468 10.68 31.75 10.76
CA LEU A 468 9.78 30.96 9.91
C LEU A 468 10.32 29.53 9.68
N LEU A 469 11.62 29.37 9.50
CA LEU A 469 12.28 28.07 9.32
C LEU A 469 12.38 27.28 10.64
N VAL A 470 12.78 27.94 11.73
CA VAL A 470 12.92 27.35 13.06
C VAL A 470 11.56 27.06 13.67
N GLY A 471 10.52 27.87 13.44
CA GLY A 471 9.14 27.53 13.83
C GLY A 471 8.63 26.22 13.22
N GLY A 472 9.10 25.86 12.02
CA GLY A 472 8.85 24.56 11.40
C GLY A 472 9.69 23.41 11.98
N VAL A 473 10.88 23.70 12.51
CA VAL A 473 11.80 22.71 13.10
C VAL A 473 11.54 22.51 14.62
N THR A 474 11.07 23.53 15.33
CA THR A 474 10.78 23.47 16.77
C THR A 474 9.58 22.58 17.06
N SER A 475 8.57 22.49 16.19
CA SER A 475 7.48 21.51 16.37
C SER A 475 7.97 20.06 16.24
N LEU A 476 8.98 19.80 15.41
CA LEU A 476 9.60 18.48 15.22
C LEU A 476 10.52 18.07 16.39
N VAL A 477 11.20 19.03 17.03
CA VAL A 477 12.19 18.75 18.10
C VAL A 477 11.61 18.84 19.51
N PHE A 478 10.64 19.73 19.77
CA PHE A 478 10.08 19.91 21.12
C PHE A 478 8.96 18.92 21.45
N THR A 479 8.24 18.37 20.47
CA THR A 479 7.18 17.38 20.73
C THR A 479 7.73 16.08 21.38
N PRO A 480 8.88 15.51 20.94
CA PRO A 480 9.52 14.39 21.63
C PRO A 480 10.11 14.77 23.00
N LEU A 481 10.65 15.99 23.15
CA LEU A 481 11.26 16.46 24.40
C LEU A 481 10.20 16.71 25.50
N ILE A 482 9.05 17.28 25.13
CA ILE A 482 7.89 17.48 26.02
C ILE A 482 7.27 16.13 26.40
N SER A 483 7.19 15.19 25.46
CA SER A 483 6.80 13.79 25.71
C SER A 483 7.78 13.06 26.66
N PHE A 484 9.09 13.28 26.50
CA PHE A 484 10.12 12.69 27.35
C PHE A 484 10.10 13.29 28.78
N LEU A 485 9.93 14.61 28.89
CA LEU A 485 9.80 15.30 30.17
C LEU A 485 8.50 14.92 30.89
N SER A 486 7.37 14.76 30.18
CA SER A 486 6.12 14.33 30.82
C SER A 486 6.18 12.90 31.37
N ARG A 487 6.97 12.00 30.75
CA ARG A 487 7.25 10.64 31.25
C ARG A 487 8.16 10.63 32.48
N LEU A 488 9.06 11.60 32.61
CA LEU A 488 9.90 11.77 33.80
C LEU A 488 9.11 12.25 35.03
N PHE A 489 8.07 13.07 34.83
CA PHE A 489 7.22 13.58 35.91
C PHE A 489 6.05 12.66 36.30
N THR A 490 5.73 11.65 35.49
CA THR A 490 4.65 10.68 35.77
C THR A 490 5.12 9.38 36.44
N ARG A 491 6.44 9.15 36.57
CA ARG A 491 7.00 7.92 37.17
C ARG A 491 7.28 7.99 38.68
N ASN A 492 7.04 9.13 39.33
CA ASN A 492 7.09 9.30 40.78
C ASN A 492 5.72 9.68 41.34
N LYS A 493 4.75 8.77 41.18
CA LYS A 493 3.57 8.66 42.04
C LYS A 493 3.24 7.20 42.26
#